data_AF-A0A3M1UL05-F1
#
_entry.id   AF-A0A3M1UL05-F1
#
_cell.length_a   1.000
_cell.length_b   1.000
_cell.length_c   1.000
_cell.angle_alpha   90.00
_cell.angle_beta   90.00
_cell.angle_gamma   90.00
#
_symmetry.space_group_name_H-M   'P 1'
#
loop_
_entity.id
_entity.type
_entity.pdbx_description
1 polymer ?
#
loop_
_entity_poly.entity_id
_entity_poly.type
_entity_poly.pdbx_seq_one_letter_code
_entity_poly.pdbx_strand_id
1 'polypeptide(L)'
;TADMEHRLAAGEIHPTGPLPGRPGRGPSGAAAALEAEVLAPHAEVVHRLEAFGVEAGRRALRARIADFQVHVHDDTTLEVNFRLPPGSYATVFLAQAVECLDAPTRAMEQLP
;
A
#
# COMPACT_ATOMS: atom_id res chain seq x y z
N THR A 1 17.79 17.86 -8.65
CA THR A 1 16.35 18.15 -8.81
C THR A 1 15.80 17.62 -10.13
N ALA A 2 16.46 17.74 -11.28
CA ALA A 2 16.06 16.97 -12.48
C ALA A 2 16.27 15.45 -12.36
N ASP A 3 17.37 15.00 -11.72
CA ASP A 3 17.67 13.58 -11.52
C ASP A 3 16.60 12.85 -10.67
N MET A 4 16.13 13.48 -9.58
CA MET A 4 15.10 12.90 -8.72
C MET A 4 13.76 12.75 -9.45
N GLU A 5 13.35 13.76 -10.23
CA GLU A 5 12.11 13.70 -11.01
C GLU A 5 12.18 12.62 -12.08
N HIS A 6 13.33 12.50 -12.77
CA HIS A 6 13.55 11.43 -13.75
C HIS A 6 13.46 10.04 -13.10
N ARG A 7 14.18 9.82 -11.99
CA ARG A 7 14.16 8.55 -11.26
C ARG A 7 12.78 8.23 -10.66
N LEU A 8 12.04 9.27 -10.27
CA LEU A 8 10.66 9.13 -9.82
C LEU A 8 9.75 8.72 -10.98
N ALA A 9 9.88 9.33 -12.15
CA ALA A 9 9.10 8.99 -13.34
C ALA A 9 9.42 7.57 -13.86
N ALA A 10 10.71 7.19 -13.82
CA ALA A 10 11.18 5.85 -14.17
C ALA A 10 10.77 4.77 -13.15
N GLY A 11 10.29 5.17 -11.97
CA GLY A 11 9.89 4.25 -10.90
C GLY A 11 11.09 3.60 -10.17
N GLU A 12 12.25 4.23 -10.20
CA GLU A 12 13.43 3.81 -9.43
C GLU A 12 13.35 4.24 -7.97
N ILE A 13 12.70 5.38 -7.72
CA ILE A 13 12.40 5.88 -6.38
C ILE A 13 10.89 6.04 -6.21
N HIS A 14 10.45 5.86 -4.97
CA HIS A 14 9.04 5.91 -4.61
C HIS A 14 8.83 6.89 -3.46
N PRO A 15 7.80 7.75 -3.51
CA PRO A 15 7.34 8.45 -2.33
C PRO A 15 6.98 7.43 -1.25
N THR A 16 7.26 7.76 -0.01
CA THR A 16 6.95 6.91 1.14
C THR A 16 6.01 7.64 2.09
N GLY A 17 5.26 6.89 2.88
CA GLY A 17 4.48 7.38 4.01
C GLY A 17 4.94 6.76 5.32
N PRO A 18 4.49 7.31 6.45
CA PRO A 18 4.93 6.89 7.78
C PRO A 18 4.26 5.58 8.19
N LEU A 19 5.03 4.68 8.78
CA LEU A 19 4.53 3.64 9.68
C LEU A 19 4.85 4.10 11.11
N PRO A 20 3.85 4.52 11.91
CA PRO A 20 4.10 5.12 13.22
C PRO A 20 4.77 4.16 14.20
N GLY A 21 5.57 4.73 15.09
CA GLY A 21 6.37 4.03 16.10
C GLY A 21 7.31 5.02 16.76
N ARG A 22 8.37 4.51 17.40
CA ARG A 22 9.42 5.33 18.01
C ARG A 22 10.03 6.30 16.99
N PRO A 23 10.21 7.59 17.35
CA PRO A 23 10.73 8.60 16.44
C PRO A 23 12.03 8.16 15.77
N GLY A 24 12.02 8.15 14.43
CA GLY A 24 13.17 7.82 13.59
C GLY A 24 13.47 8.92 12.56
N ARG A 25 14.27 8.61 11.54
CA ARG A 25 14.45 9.53 10.41
C ARG A 25 13.15 9.65 9.61
N GLY A 26 12.58 10.86 9.61
CA GLY A 26 11.39 11.22 8.83
C GLY A 26 11.71 12.20 7.69
N PRO A 27 10.72 12.54 6.86
CA PRO A 27 10.87 13.61 5.89
C PRO A 27 11.02 14.98 6.58
N SER A 28 11.32 16.00 5.79
CA SER A 28 11.38 17.40 6.24
C SER A 28 10.45 18.29 5.40
N GLY A 29 10.24 19.53 5.83
CA GLY A 29 9.45 20.51 5.10
C GLY A 29 7.99 20.10 4.93
N ALA A 30 7.43 20.34 3.74
CA ALA A 30 6.01 20.13 3.45
C ALA A 30 5.55 18.68 3.69
N ALA A 31 6.39 17.69 3.40
CA ALA A 31 6.06 16.29 3.63
C ALA A 31 5.95 15.97 5.13
N ALA A 32 6.81 16.55 5.98
CA ALA A 32 6.70 16.37 7.44
C ALA A 32 5.43 17.00 8.01
N ALA A 33 5.05 18.18 7.50
CA ALA A 33 3.81 18.85 7.90
C ALA A 33 2.57 18.02 7.52
N LEU A 34 2.54 17.50 6.29
CA LEU A 34 1.46 16.63 5.82
C LEU A 34 1.36 15.35 6.63
N GLU A 35 2.48 14.71 6.95
CA GLU A 35 2.48 13.49 7.78
C GLU A 35 1.98 13.76 9.19
N ALA A 36 2.36 14.90 9.80
CA ALA A 36 1.85 15.31 11.11
C ALA A 36 0.34 15.57 11.08
N GLU A 37 -0.15 16.24 10.03
CA GLU A 37 -1.59 16.51 9.83
C GLU A 37 -2.40 15.22 9.71
N VAL A 38 -1.95 14.28 8.86
CA VAL A 38 -2.65 13.00 8.63
C VAL A 38 -2.64 12.12 9.88
N LEU A 39 -1.59 12.17 10.70
CA LEU A 39 -1.48 11.36 11.91
C LEU A 39 -2.16 11.99 13.14
N ALA A 40 -2.44 13.30 13.13
CA ALA A 40 -3.03 13.99 14.27
C ALA A 40 -4.33 13.38 14.79
N PRO A 41 -5.29 12.94 13.94
CA PRO A 41 -6.51 12.26 14.40
C PRO A 41 -6.25 10.90 15.08
N HIS A 42 -5.07 10.32 14.90
CA HIS A 42 -4.69 8.99 15.39
C HIS A 42 -3.61 9.05 16.49
N ALA A 43 -3.42 10.22 17.13
CA ALA A 43 -2.34 10.46 18.08
C ALA A 43 -2.26 9.43 19.22
N GLU A 44 -3.41 8.95 19.73
CA GLU A 44 -3.43 7.91 20.78
C GLU A 44 -2.79 6.60 20.30
N VAL A 45 -3.12 6.16 19.08
CA VAL A 45 -2.57 4.92 18.50
C VAL A 45 -1.07 5.07 18.29
N VAL A 46 -0.64 6.22 17.74
CA VAL A 46 0.78 6.53 17.52
C VAL A 46 1.56 6.47 18.84
N HIS A 47 1.04 7.11 19.89
CA HIS A 47 1.67 7.12 21.21
C HIS A 47 1.76 5.70 21.81
N ARG A 48 0.71 4.88 21.65
CA ARG A 48 0.76 3.48 22.12
C ARG A 48 1.77 2.64 21.36
N LEU A 49 1.89 2.79 20.04
CA LEU A 49 2.89 2.09 19.24
C LEU A 49 4.32 2.42 19.72
N GLU A 50 4.58 3.69 20.01
CA GLU A 50 5.85 4.13 20.60
C GLU A 50 6.08 3.51 22.00
N ALA A 51 5.06 3.53 22.87
CA ALA A 51 5.13 2.96 24.22
C ALA A 51 5.37 1.44 24.21
N PHE A 52 4.81 0.71 23.24
CA PHE A 52 5.09 -0.71 23.01
C PHE A 52 6.44 -1.00 22.36
N GLY A 53 7.19 0.05 22.02
CA GLY A 53 8.51 -0.07 21.43
C GLY A 53 8.53 -0.50 19.97
N VAL A 54 7.44 -0.25 19.23
CA VAL A 54 7.41 -0.44 17.78
C VAL A 54 8.32 0.60 17.15
N GLU A 55 9.30 0.17 16.35
CA GLU A 55 10.19 1.09 15.63
C GLU A 55 9.44 1.73 14.44
N ALA A 56 9.59 3.04 14.27
CA ALA A 56 8.97 3.72 13.13
C ALA A 56 9.57 3.21 11.80
N GLY A 57 8.71 3.06 10.81
CA GLY A 57 9.06 2.58 9.49
C GLY A 57 8.60 3.52 8.38
N ARG A 58 8.97 3.17 7.15
CA ARG A 58 8.54 3.86 5.93
C ARG A 58 7.96 2.83 4.97
N ARG A 59 6.85 3.16 4.35
CA ARG A 59 6.22 2.30 3.32
C ARG A 59 6.05 3.08 2.04
N ALA A 60 6.42 2.49 0.90
CA ALA A 60 6.16 3.10 -0.41
C ALA A 60 4.66 3.32 -0.61
N LEU A 61 4.28 4.52 -1.07
CA LEU A 61 2.88 4.91 -1.29
C LEU A 61 2.32 4.41 -2.64
N ARG A 62 3.18 3.85 -3.49
CA ARG A 62 2.80 3.26 -4.77
C ARG A 62 3.65 2.03 -5.03
N ALA A 63 3.04 1.00 -5.62
CA ALA A 63 3.74 -0.19 -6.09
C ALA A 63 3.77 -0.19 -7.62
N ARG A 64 4.88 -0.65 -8.20
CA ARG A 64 4.98 -0.85 -9.65
C ARG A 64 4.64 -2.30 -9.96
N ILE A 65 3.74 -2.49 -10.91
CA ILE A 65 3.37 -3.81 -11.43
C ILE A 65 4.33 -4.14 -12.56
N ALA A 66 4.91 -5.32 -12.52
CA ALA A 66 5.76 -5.83 -13.59
C ALA A 66 5.07 -6.98 -14.32
N ASP A 67 5.41 -7.14 -15.60
CA ASP A 67 4.98 -8.25 -16.46
C ASP A 67 3.47 -8.50 -16.44
N PHE A 68 2.70 -7.42 -16.55
CA PHE A 68 1.24 -7.48 -16.59
C PHE A 68 0.76 -8.11 -17.89
N GLN A 69 -0.03 -9.17 -17.77
CA GLN A 69 -0.64 -9.90 -18.89
C GLN A 69 -2.07 -10.28 -18.53
N VAL A 70 -2.95 -10.23 -19.52
CA VAL A 70 -4.35 -10.65 -19.41
C VAL A 70 -4.64 -11.67 -20.49
N HIS A 71 -5.18 -12.81 -20.09
CA HIS A 71 -5.70 -13.84 -20.99
C HIS A 71 -7.20 -13.97 -20.77
N VAL A 72 -7.97 -13.73 -21.84
CA VAL A 72 -9.42 -13.94 -21.86
C VAL A 72 -9.66 -15.38 -22.25
N HIS A 73 -10.19 -16.19 -21.33
CA HIS A 73 -10.53 -17.59 -21.60
C HIS A 73 -11.90 -17.70 -22.26
N ASP A 74 -12.88 -16.96 -21.73
CA ASP A 74 -14.25 -16.86 -22.23
C ASP A 74 -14.92 -15.56 -21.76
N ASP A 75 -16.20 -15.38 -22.07
CA ASP A 75 -16.99 -14.17 -21.73
C ASP A 75 -17.14 -13.92 -20.23
N THR A 76 -16.77 -14.88 -19.38
CA THR A 76 -16.94 -14.84 -17.92
C THR A 76 -15.64 -15.05 -17.14
N THR A 77 -14.54 -15.38 -17.82
CA THR A 77 -13.30 -15.82 -17.18
C THR A 77 -12.09 -15.08 -17.73
N LEU A 78 -11.39 -14.38 -16.84
CA LEU A 78 -10.11 -13.70 -17.10
C LEU A 78 -9.02 -14.31 -16.24
N GLU A 79 -7.88 -14.60 -16.85
CA GLU A 79 -6.63 -14.88 -16.14
C GLU A 79 -5.72 -13.66 -16.21
N VAL A 80 -5.23 -13.22 -15.04
CA VAL A 80 -4.37 -12.04 -14.92
C VAL A 80 -3.05 -12.44 -14.29
N ASN A 81 -1.96 -12.27 -15.03
CA ASN A 81 -0.62 -12.56 -14.56
C ASN A 81 0.14 -11.24 -14.34
N PHE A 82 0.80 -11.11 -13.21
CA PHE A 82 1.62 -9.95 -12.88
C PHE A 82 2.56 -10.25 -11.70
N ARG A 83 3.61 -9.43 -11.56
CA ARG A 83 4.48 -9.45 -10.38
C ARG A 83 4.35 -8.17 -9.56
N LEU A 84 4.42 -8.34 -8.25
CA LEU A 84 4.40 -7.27 -7.28
C LEU A 84 5.69 -7.30 -6.43
N PRO A 85 6.17 -6.14 -5.96
CA PRO A 85 7.26 -6.11 -5.00
C PRO A 85 6.82 -6.69 -3.64
N PRO A 86 7.77 -7.17 -2.82
CA PRO A 86 7.48 -7.69 -1.49
C PRO A 86 6.66 -6.70 -0.65
N GLY A 87 5.72 -7.24 0.14
CA GLY A 87 4.84 -6.45 0.99
C GLY A 87 3.70 -5.73 0.25
N SER A 88 3.57 -5.90 -1.07
CA SER A 88 2.38 -5.46 -1.84
C SER A 88 1.36 -6.58 -1.96
N TYR A 89 0.10 -6.23 -2.15
CA TYR A 89 -1.02 -7.17 -2.19
C TYR A 89 -1.70 -7.16 -3.55
N ALA A 90 -1.92 -8.35 -4.12
CA ALA A 90 -2.65 -8.52 -5.38
C ALA A 90 -4.07 -7.95 -5.31
N THR A 91 -4.72 -8.09 -4.16
CA THR A 91 -6.08 -7.60 -3.93
C THR A 91 -6.19 -6.07 -4.08
N VAL A 92 -5.19 -5.32 -3.64
CA VAL A 92 -5.17 -3.86 -3.80
C VAL A 92 -5.08 -3.46 -5.27
N PHE A 93 -4.29 -4.18 -6.07
CA PHE A 93 -4.25 -3.93 -7.51
C PHE A 93 -5.57 -4.31 -8.18
N LEU A 94 -6.10 -5.50 -7.91
CA LEU A 94 -7.34 -5.97 -8.53
C LEU A 94 -8.52 -5.04 -8.20
N ALA A 95 -8.62 -4.55 -6.96
CA ALA A 95 -9.63 -3.58 -6.55
C ALA A 95 -9.53 -2.21 -7.27
N GLN A 96 -8.42 -1.92 -7.95
CA GLN A 96 -8.27 -0.74 -8.80
C GLN A 96 -8.50 -1.04 -10.29
N ALA A 97 -8.38 -2.31 -10.69
CA ALA A 97 -8.47 -2.74 -12.08
C ALA A 97 -9.86 -3.23 -12.47
N VAL A 98 -10.62 -3.77 -11.51
CA VAL A 98 -11.96 -4.32 -11.70
C VAL A 98 -12.88 -3.92 -10.56
N GLU A 99 -14.19 -3.92 -10.83
CA GLU A 99 -15.18 -3.86 -9.77
C GLU A 99 -15.23 -5.22 -9.06
N CYS A 100 -14.72 -5.28 -7.84
CA CYS A 100 -14.84 -6.45 -6.99
C CYS A 100 -16.20 -6.41 -6.28
N LEU A 101 -17.07 -7.36 -6.62
CA LEU A 101 -18.27 -7.62 -5.84
C LEU A 101 -17.89 -8.52 -4.66
N ASP A 102 -18.32 -8.15 -3.45
CA ASP A 102 -18.14 -8.99 -2.29
C ASP A 102 -18.79 -10.35 -2.54
N ALA A 103 -18.06 -11.43 -2.21
CA ALA A 103 -18.68 -12.75 -2.19
C ALA A 103 -19.87 -12.69 -1.20
N PRO A 104 -21.05 -13.23 -1.56
CA PRO A 104 -22.15 -13.32 -0.61
C PRO A 104 -21.62 -14.01 0.64
N THR A 105 -21.85 -13.41 1.81
CA THR A 105 -21.43 -14.00 3.09
C THR A 105 -21.95 -15.43 3.12
N ARG A 106 -21.06 -16.40 2.94
CA ARG A 106 -21.40 -17.79 3.25
C ARG A 106 -21.61 -17.81 4.75
N ALA A 107 -22.87 -17.82 5.18
CA ALA A 107 -23.19 -18.25 6.53
C ALA A 107 -22.41 -19.54 6.75
N MET A 108 -21.57 -19.58 7.77
CA MET A 108 -20.95 -20.80 8.25
C MET A 108 -22.07 -21.68 8.84
N GLU A 109 -22.98 -22.17 8.00
CA GLU A 109 -23.93 -23.19 8.38
C GLU A 109 -23.30 -24.54 8.05
N GLN A 110 -22.88 -25.19 9.14
CA GLN A 110 -22.77 -26.63 9.31
C GLN A 110 -21.51 -27.29 8.69
N LEU A 111 -20.43 -27.29 9.46
CA LEU A 111 -19.54 -28.46 9.51
C LEU A 111 -20.16 -29.47 10.50
N PRO A 112 -20.17 -30.79 10.19
CA PRO A 112 -20.66 -31.82 11.09
C PRO A 112 -19.84 -31.95 12.38
#